data_AF-A0A401U9P2-F1
#
_entry.id   AF-A0A401U9P2-F1
#
_cell.length_a   1.000
_cell.length_b   1.000
_cell.length_c   1.000
_cell.angle_alpha   90.00
_cell.angle_beta   90.00
_cell.angle_gamma   90.00
#
_symmetry.space_group_name_H-M   'P 1'
#
loop_
_entity.id
_entity.type
_entity.pdbx_description
1 polymer ?
#
loop_
_entity_poly.entity_id
_entity_poly.type
_entity_poly.pdbx_seq_one_letter_code
_entity_poly.pdbx_strand_id
1 'polypeptide(L)'
;MTTEEIEKIILNIFERTRQKPKSTYDRNHFLDYLITPPATKDNIKNSFKGVRKYYMFFEAVEQAFGICFTLSDQDRFYSVQNFVLKTKERIGNVRGNKIIIRQRISERETYYIEFMLTMTLIFIAAFFKVHIASLIVTILWGIAMWWIIGSKIRDRRHNKRLFKRLVGNGTTKKDE
;
A
#
# COMPACT_ATOMS: atom_id res chain seq x y z
N MET A 1 10.09 21.01 9.73
CA MET A 1 10.86 19.87 9.19
C MET A 1 11.50 20.31 7.88
N THR A 2 12.81 20.20 7.77
CA THR A 2 13.56 20.61 6.59
C THR A 2 13.50 19.54 5.50
N THR A 3 13.82 19.90 4.25
CA THR A 3 13.88 18.94 3.13
C THR A 3 14.92 17.85 3.36
N GLU A 4 16.05 18.19 3.98
CA GLU A 4 17.13 17.25 4.29
C GLU A 4 16.72 16.22 5.35
N GLU A 5 15.98 16.65 6.39
CA GLU A 5 15.43 15.75 7.40
C GLU A 5 14.42 14.76 6.79
N ILE A 6 13.53 15.27 5.92
CA ILE A 6 12.54 14.45 5.22
C ILE A 6 13.24 13.42 4.33
N GLU A 7 14.24 13.85 3.56
CA GLU A 7 15.04 12.97 2.71
C GLU A 7 15.72 11.86 3.50
N LYS A 8 16.38 12.19 4.61
CA LYS A 8 17.06 11.22 5.46
C LYS A 8 16.12 10.12 5.98
N ILE A 9 14.91 10.51 6.39
CA ILE A 9 13.89 9.56 6.86
C ILE A 9 13.37 8.70 5.70
N ILE A 10 13.07 9.31 4.55
CA ILE A 10 12.62 8.59 3.36
C ILE A 10 13.65 7.55 2.92
N LEU A 11 14.94 7.92 2.87
CA LEU A 11 16.01 7.00 2.51
C LEU A 11 16.18 5.87 3.54
N ASN A 12 16.02 6.17 4.83
CA ASN A 12 16.02 5.12 5.87
C ASN A 12 14.84 4.14 5.69
N ILE A 13 13.64 4.65 5.39
CA ILE A 13 12.47 3.82 5.09
C ILE A 13 12.72 2.99 3.82
N PHE A 14 13.32 3.60 2.79
CA PHE A 14 13.70 2.94 1.55
C PHE A 14 14.64 1.76 1.81
N GLU A 15 15.72 1.97 2.56
CA GLU A 15 16.69 0.93 2.95
C GLU A 15 16.05 -0.22 3.73
N ARG A 16 15.11 0.09 4.64
CA ARG A 16 14.38 -0.93 5.41
C ARG A 16 13.38 -1.71 4.55
N THR A 17 12.83 -1.07 3.54
CA THR A 17 11.73 -1.66 2.75
C THR A 17 12.26 -2.44 1.56
N ARG A 18 13.34 -2.00 0.94
CA ARG A 18 13.91 -2.67 -0.24
C ARG A 18 14.39 -4.08 0.06
N GLN A 19 14.46 -4.91 -0.98
CA GLN A 19 14.78 -6.33 -0.82
C GLN A 19 16.23 -6.58 -0.39
N LYS A 20 17.19 -5.83 -0.94
CA LYS A 20 18.61 -5.94 -0.60
C LYS A 20 19.10 -4.61 -0.04
N PRO A 21 19.22 -4.43 1.28
CA PRO A 21 19.76 -3.21 1.89
C PRO A 21 21.20 -2.91 1.44
N LYS A 22 21.63 -1.65 1.46
CA LYS A 22 23.00 -1.16 1.15
C LYS A 22 23.61 -1.41 -0.25
N SER A 23 22.99 -2.19 -1.14
CA SER A 23 23.25 -2.14 -2.59
C SER A 23 23.07 -0.73 -3.20
N THR A 24 23.76 -0.51 -4.32
CA THR A 24 23.64 0.70 -5.13
C THR A 24 22.23 0.85 -5.70
N TYR A 25 21.82 2.10 -5.92
CA TYR A 25 20.55 2.47 -6.55
C TYR A 25 20.70 3.80 -7.28
N ASP A 26 19.86 4.03 -8.29
CA ASP A 26 19.76 5.32 -8.97
C ASP A 26 18.77 6.23 -8.24
N ARG A 27 19.15 7.46 -7.93
CA ARG A 27 18.27 8.45 -7.26
C ARG A 27 17.14 8.93 -8.17
N ASN A 28 17.29 8.85 -9.49
CA ASN A 28 16.25 9.28 -10.43
C ASN A 28 15.09 8.28 -10.53
N HIS A 29 15.37 6.99 -10.31
CA HIS A 29 14.40 5.89 -10.41
C HIS A 29 14.47 4.98 -9.18
N PHE A 30 14.64 5.56 -7.99
CA PHE A 30 14.96 4.79 -6.77
C PHE A 30 13.86 3.78 -6.40
N LEU A 31 12.61 4.05 -6.77
CA LEU A 31 11.48 3.15 -6.51
C LEU A 31 11.66 1.78 -7.19
N ASP A 32 12.26 1.73 -8.38
CA ASP A 32 12.52 0.47 -9.10
C ASP A 32 13.53 -0.43 -8.38
N TYR A 33 14.36 0.16 -7.50
CA TYR A 33 15.36 -0.53 -6.69
C TYR A 33 14.81 -1.06 -5.35
N LEU A 34 13.50 -0.97 -5.12
CA LEU A 34 12.86 -1.66 -3.99
C LEU A 34 12.92 -3.20 -4.14
N ILE A 35 13.11 -3.72 -5.35
CA ILE A 35 13.24 -5.14 -5.64
C ILE A 35 14.62 -5.51 -6.22
N THR A 36 14.96 -6.80 -6.19
CA THR A 36 16.19 -7.32 -6.77
C THR A 36 15.88 -8.55 -7.64
N PRO A 37 16.28 -8.57 -8.93
CA PRO A 37 16.91 -7.47 -9.69
C PRO A 37 16.02 -6.21 -9.77
N PRO A 38 16.60 -5.02 -9.96
CA PRO A 38 15.81 -3.80 -10.09
C PRO A 38 14.86 -3.93 -11.29
N ALA A 39 13.68 -3.32 -11.18
CA ALA A 39 12.74 -3.29 -12.30
C ALA A 39 13.34 -2.50 -13.46
N THR A 40 12.86 -2.76 -14.68
CA THR A 40 13.06 -1.80 -15.78
C THR A 40 12.48 -0.45 -15.38
N LYS A 41 13.02 0.63 -15.95
CA LYS A 41 12.62 2.00 -15.62
C LYS A 41 11.10 2.14 -15.53
N ASP A 42 10.61 2.61 -14.40
CA ASP A 42 9.20 2.90 -14.12
C ASP A 42 8.28 1.66 -14.25
N ASN A 43 8.78 0.47 -13.93
CA ASN A 43 8.04 -0.79 -14.10
C ASN A 43 7.97 -1.65 -12.83
N ILE A 44 8.30 -1.13 -11.65
CA ILE A 44 8.17 -1.90 -10.40
C ILE A 44 6.78 -2.51 -10.18
N LYS A 45 5.72 -1.87 -10.69
CA LYS A 45 4.34 -2.38 -10.56
C LYS A 45 4.00 -3.56 -11.50
N ASN A 46 4.89 -3.95 -12.40
CA ASN A 46 4.64 -5.06 -13.34
C ASN A 46 4.81 -6.45 -12.71
N SER A 47 5.19 -6.53 -11.44
CA SER A 47 5.30 -7.80 -10.71
C SER A 47 4.57 -7.75 -9.38
N PHE A 48 3.93 -8.85 -8.97
CA PHE A 48 3.27 -8.94 -7.66
C PHE A 48 4.20 -8.57 -6.50
N LYS A 49 5.46 -8.98 -6.59
CA LYS A 49 6.48 -8.67 -5.59
C LYS A 49 6.82 -7.18 -5.56
N GLY A 50 6.97 -6.57 -6.74
CA GLY A 50 7.24 -5.15 -6.87
C GLY A 50 6.08 -4.29 -6.39
N VAL A 51 4.84 -4.61 -6.79
CA VAL A 51 3.60 -3.99 -6.29
C VAL A 51 3.56 -4.03 -4.76
N ARG A 52 3.80 -5.20 -4.17
CA ARG A 52 3.81 -5.35 -2.71
C ARG A 52 4.85 -4.46 -2.05
N LYS A 53 6.09 -4.45 -2.55
CA LYS A 53 7.18 -3.63 -1.99
C LYS A 53 6.93 -2.13 -2.16
N TYR A 54 6.39 -1.74 -3.31
CA TYR A 54 5.98 -0.38 -3.63
C TYR A 54 4.97 0.13 -2.60
N TYR A 55 3.85 -0.58 -2.42
CA TYR A 55 2.83 -0.17 -1.44
C TYR A 55 3.35 -0.21 0.00
N MET A 56 4.16 -1.20 0.37
CA MET A 56 4.79 -1.23 1.69
C MET A 56 5.67 0.01 1.96
N PHE A 57 6.39 0.49 0.94
CA PHE A 57 7.21 1.69 1.06
C PHE A 57 6.34 2.93 1.27
N PHE A 58 5.31 3.10 0.44
CA PHE A 58 4.36 4.21 0.58
C PHE A 58 3.66 4.19 1.93
N GLU A 59 3.16 3.03 2.37
CA GLU A 59 2.54 2.86 3.69
C GLU A 59 3.52 3.26 4.82
N ALA A 60 4.78 2.86 4.73
CA ALA A 60 5.77 3.21 5.75
C ALA A 60 6.02 4.73 5.80
N VAL A 61 6.06 5.41 4.64
CA VAL A 61 6.18 6.86 4.54
C VAL A 61 4.93 7.57 5.06
N GLU A 62 3.72 7.14 4.66
CA GLU A 62 2.43 7.67 5.15
C GLU A 62 2.38 7.60 6.69
N GLN A 63 2.78 6.47 7.27
CA GLN A 63 2.86 6.33 8.72
C GLN A 63 3.91 7.25 9.33
N ALA A 64 5.13 7.26 8.81
CA ALA A 64 6.24 8.03 9.39
C ALA A 64 5.93 9.51 9.51
N PHE A 65 5.32 10.10 8.47
CA PHE A 65 5.01 11.53 8.44
C PHE A 65 3.58 11.88 8.82
N GLY A 66 2.70 10.88 8.98
CA GLY A 66 1.28 11.11 9.23
C GLY A 66 0.63 11.85 8.06
N ILE A 67 0.84 11.37 6.84
CA ILE A 67 0.29 11.96 5.61
C ILE A 67 -0.53 10.94 4.83
N CYS A 68 -1.31 11.40 3.86
CA CYS A 68 -2.04 10.53 2.95
C CYS A 68 -1.70 10.89 1.51
N PHE A 69 -1.16 9.95 0.75
CA PHE A 69 -0.98 10.12 -0.69
C PHE A 69 -2.31 9.90 -1.42
N THR A 70 -2.52 10.59 -2.54
CA THR A 70 -3.66 10.27 -3.41
C THR A 70 -3.31 9.10 -4.33
N LEU A 71 -4.32 8.47 -4.95
CA LEU A 71 -4.07 7.46 -5.99
C LEU A 71 -3.21 8.03 -7.11
N SER A 72 -3.47 9.27 -7.51
CA SER A 72 -2.67 10.00 -8.50
C SER A 72 -1.23 10.25 -8.09
N ASP A 73 -0.94 10.33 -6.78
CA ASP A 73 0.45 10.40 -6.30
C ASP A 73 1.08 9.02 -6.39
N GLN A 74 0.35 7.97 -6.00
CA GLN A 74 0.84 6.59 -6.05
C GLN A 74 0.98 6.05 -7.47
N ASP A 75 0.41 6.68 -8.50
CA ASP A 75 0.57 6.27 -9.89
C ASP A 75 1.76 6.91 -10.59
N ARG A 76 2.43 7.85 -9.94
CA ARG A 76 3.62 8.50 -10.48
C ARG A 76 4.89 7.80 -10.03
N PHE A 77 5.89 7.84 -10.90
CA PHE A 77 7.26 7.49 -10.57
C PHE A 77 8.02 8.74 -10.16
N TYR A 78 8.88 8.61 -9.16
CA TYR A 78 9.56 9.74 -8.54
C TYR A 78 11.06 9.51 -8.50
N SER A 79 11.81 10.59 -8.77
CA SER A 79 13.15 10.74 -8.23
C SER A 79 13.09 11.00 -6.72
N VAL A 80 14.19 10.77 -6.01
CA VAL A 80 14.27 11.03 -4.56
C VAL A 80 13.86 12.48 -4.24
N GLN A 81 14.37 13.45 -4.98
CA GLN A 81 14.08 14.87 -4.77
C GLN A 81 12.59 15.19 -4.99
N ASN A 82 12.00 14.69 -6.07
CA ASN A 82 10.59 14.92 -6.36
C ASN A 82 9.69 14.27 -5.29
N PHE A 83 10.07 13.10 -4.80
CA PHE A 83 9.35 12.42 -3.73
C PHE A 83 9.42 13.18 -2.40
N VAL A 84 10.60 13.74 -2.07
CA VAL A 84 10.80 14.59 -0.88
C VAL A 84 9.93 15.84 -0.96
N LEU A 85 9.94 16.53 -2.11
CA LEU A 85 9.11 17.73 -2.32
C LEU A 85 7.63 17.39 -2.18
N LYS A 86 7.18 16.28 -2.77
CA LYS A 86 5.78 15.84 -2.67
C LYS A 86 5.39 15.46 -1.24
N THR A 87 6.29 14.80 -0.51
CA THR A 87 6.09 14.48 0.90
C THR A 87 5.96 15.77 1.73
N LYS A 88 6.83 16.76 1.50
CA LYS A 88 6.78 18.07 2.16
C LYS A 88 5.47 18.81 1.88
N GLU A 89 5.02 18.81 0.62
CA GLU A 89 3.71 19.37 0.22
C GLU A 89 2.57 18.72 1.01
N ARG A 90 2.57 17.39 1.12
CA ARG A 90 1.54 16.63 1.86
C ARG A 90 1.60 16.88 3.37
N ILE A 91 2.79 17.07 3.95
CA ILE A 91 2.93 17.43 5.37
C ILE A 91 2.23 18.77 5.65
N GLY A 92 2.35 19.75 4.75
CA GLY A 92 1.67 21.04 4.88
C GLY A 92 0.14 20.97 4.72
N ASN A 93 -0.37 20.00 3.95
CA ASN A 93 -1.81 19.88 3.65
C ASN A 93 -2.58 19.00 4.66
N VAL A 94 -2.65 19.47 5.90
CA VAL A 94 -3.32 18.73 7.00
C VAL A 94 -4.80 18.48 6.71
N ARG A 95 -5.53 19.46 6.15
CA ARG A 95 -6.96 19.33 5.85
C ARG A 95 -7.20 18.28 4.78
N GLY A 96 -6.41 18.28 3.70
CA GLY A 96 -6.48 17.29 2.64
C GLY A 96 -6.24 15.88 3.16
N ASN A 97 -5.21 15.68 3.99
CA ASN A 97 -4.92 14.38 4.58
C ASN A 97 -6.09 13.85 5.44
N LYS A 98 -6.73 14.71 6.24
CA LYS A 98 -7.90 14.35 7.05
C LYS A 98 -9.11 13.94 6.20
N ILE A 99 -9.33 14.60 5.07
CA ILE A 99 -10.42 14.26 4.15
C ILE A 99 -10.15 12.89 3.52
N ILE A 100 -8.94 12.67 2.99
CA ILE A 100 -8.56 11.42 2.33
C ILE A 100 -8.70 10.23 3.30
N ILE A 101 -8.19 10.36 4.54
CA ILE A 101 -8.26 9.25 5.49
C ILE A 101 -9.68 8.95 5.97
N ARG A 102 -10.54 9.97 6.11
CA ARG A 102 -11.95 9.79 6.43
C ARG A 102 -12.66 9.04 5.31
N GLN A 103 -12.41 9.45 4.06
CA GLN A 103 -12.95 8.77 2.89
C GLN A 103 -12.53 7.30 2.85
N ARG A 104 -11.22 7.01 2.96
CA ARG A 104 -10.65 5.65 2.99
C ARG A 104 -11.23 4.76 4.11
N ILE A 105 -11.69 5.34 5.22
CA ILE A 105 -12.32 4.60 6.33
C ILE A 105 -13.83 4.44 6.13
N SER A 106 -14.48 5.43 5.52
CA SER A 106 -15.92 5.40 5.25
C SER A 106 -16.29 4.51 4.07
N GLU A 107 -15.36 4.29 3.13
CA GLU A 107 -15.53 3.35 2.03
C GLU A 107 -15.79 1.95 2.60
N ARG A 108 -17.04 1.48 2.44
CA ARG A 108 -17.41 0.13 2.84
C ARG A 108 -16.74 -0.85 1.89
N GLU A 109 -15.94 -1.75 2.42
CA GLU A 109 -15.44 -2.89 1.67
C GLU A 109 -16.63 -3.75 1.25
N THR A 110 -16.95 -3.73 -0.04
CA THR A 110 -17.93 -4.64 -0.62
C THR A 110 -17.24 -5.99 -0.79
N TYR A 111 -17.75 -6.99 -0.07
CA TYR A 111 -17.34 -8.40 -0.22
C TYR A 111 -18.30 -9.18 -1.14
N TYR A 112 -19.21 -8.46 -1.80
CA TYR A 112 -20.30 -9.05 -2.56
C TYR A 112 -19.81 -9.85 -3.76
N ILE A 113 -18.80 -9.33 -4.47
CA ILE A 113 -18.23 -9.99 -5.65
C ILE A 113 -17.54 -11.29 -5.24
N GLU A 114 -16.75 -11.25 -4.16
CA GLU A 114 -16.05 -12.43 -3.64
C GLU A 114 -17.01 -13.50 -3.14
N PHE A 115 -18.07 -13.08 -2.44
CA PHE A 115 -19.12 -13.99 -1.99
C PHE A 115 -19.85 -14.63 -3.18
N MET A 116 -20.24 -13.84 -4.17
CA MET A 116 -20.92 -14.32 -5.36
C MET A 116 -20.05 -15.34 -6.13
N LEU A 117 -18.77 -15.02 -6.36
CA LEU A 117 -17.84 -15.91 -7.05
C LEU A 117 -17.63 -17.23 -6.28
N THR A 118 -17.53 -17.17 -4.96
CA THR A 118 -17.38 -18.37 -4.12
C THR A 118 -18.63 -19.26 -4.20
N MET A 119 -19.83 -18.66 -4.19
CA MET A 119 -21.09 -19.41 -4.35
C MET A 119 -21.19 -20.07 -5.73
N THR A 120 -20.79 -19.37 -6.80
CA THR A 120 -20.72 -19.94 -8.16
C THR A 120 -19.77 -21.12 -8.22
N LEU A 121 -18.59 -21.04 -7.58
CA LEU A 121 -17.63 -22.14 -7.53
C LEU A 121 -18.19 -23.39 -6.84
N ILE A 122 -18.87 -23.20 -5.69
CA ILE A 122 -19.53 -24.28 -4.95
C ILE A 122 -20.62 -24.92 -5.80
N PHE A 123 -21.43 -24.11 -6.50
CA PHE A 123 -22.48 -24.59 -7.39
C PHE A 123 -21.90 -25.47 -8.51
N ILE A 124 -20.84 -25.03 -9.19
CA ILE A 124 -20.18 -25.82 -10.25
C ILE A 124 -19.65 -27.15 -9.69
N ALA A 125 -18.98 -27.11 -8.53
CA ALA A 125 -18.44 -28.30 -7.89
C ALA A 125 -19.53 -29.32 -7.48
N ALA A 126 -20.70 -28.84 -7.05
CA ALA A 126 -21.83 -29.69 -6.68
C ALA A 126 -22.49 -30.38 -7.89
N PHE A 127 -22.59 -29.68 -9.03
CA PHE A 127 -23.26 -30.21 -10.22
C PHE A 127 -22.38 -31.09 -11.11
N PHE A 128 -21.07 -30.85 -11.19
CA PHE A 128 -20.18 -31.57 -12.12
C PHE A 128 -19.57 -32.88 -11.59
N LYS A 129 -19.99 -33.36 -10.41
CA LYS A 129 -19.33 -34.44 -9.62
C LYS A 129 -17.87 -34.11 -9.28
N VAL A 130 -17.44 -34.50 -8.09
CA VAL A 130 -16.11 -34.14 -7.57
C VAL A 130 -15.03 -34.93 -8.30
N HIS A 131 -14.45 -34.34 -9.34
CA HIS A 131 -13.20 -34.79 -9.96
C HIS A 131 -12.00 -34.18 -9.24
N ILE A 132 -10.84 -34.84 -9.27
CA ILE A 132 -9.58 -34.32 -8.67
C ILE A 132 -9.28 -32.88 -9.14
N ALA A 133 -9.62 -32.56 -10.39
CA ALA A 133 -9.53 -31.20 -10.92
C ALA A 133 -10.34 -30.18 -10.09
N SER A 134 -11.59 -30.51 -9.71
CA SER A 134 -12.44 -29.64 -8.88
C SER A 134 -11.86 -29.41 -7.47
N LEU A 135 -11.18 -30.43 -6.91
CA LEU A 135 -10.48 -30.32 -5.63
C LEU A 135 -9.30 -29.34 -5.72
N ILE A 136 -8.47 -29.48 -6.76
CA ILE A 136 -7.32 -28.59 -7.01
C ILE A 136 -7.80 -27.14 -7.21
N VAL A 137 -8.84 -26.93 -8.02
CA VAL A 137 -9.42 -25.61 -8.27
C VAL A 137 -9.91 -24.97 -6.97
N THR A 138 -10.58 -25.74 -6.12
CA THR A 138 -11.09 -25.25 -4.82
C THR A 138 -9.95 -24.85 -3.88
N ILE A 139 -8.87 -25.63 -3.83
CA ILE A 139 -7.69 -25.30 -3.02
C ILE A 139 -7.03 -24.01 -3.51
N LEU A 140 -6.82 -23.87 -4.83
CA LEU A 140 -6.26 -22.66 -5.42
C LEU A 140 -7.15 -21.43 -5.16
N TRP A 141 -8.47 -21.60 -5.24
CA TRP A 141 -9.43 -20.54 -4.89
C TRP A 141 -9.31 -20.11 -3.43
N GLY A 142 -9.21 -21.08 -2.50
CA GLY A 142 -9.01 -20.80 -1.09
C GLY A 142 -7.74 -20.01 -0.81
N ILE A 143 -6.63 -20.35 -1.48
CA ILE A 143 -5.36 -19.62 -1.38
C ILE A 143 -5.51 -18.18 -1.90
N ALA A 144 -6.18 -18.01 -3.05
CA ALA A 144 -6.42 -16.69 -3.62
C ALA A 144 -7.30 -15.82 -2.70
N MET A 145 -8.38 -16.37 -2.17
CA MET A 145 -9.28 -15.70 -1.22
C MET A 145 -8.56 -15.31 0.06
N TRP A 146 -7.76 -16.21 0.63
CA TRP A 146 -6.95 -15.92 1.81
C TRP A 146 -5.98 -14.75 1.56
N TRP A 147 -5.34 -14.71 0.39
CA TRP A 147 -4.44 -13.64 0.01
C TRP A 147 -5.16 -12.29 -0.16
N ILE A 148 -6.32 -12.26 -0.83
CA ILE A 148 -7.14 -11.06 -1.04
C ILE A 148 -7.63 -10.49 0.31
N ILE A 149 -8.24 -11.34 1.13
CA ILE A 149 -8.75 -10.95 2.46
C ILE A 149 -7.58 -10.48 3.34
N GLY A 150 -6.46 -11.20 3.31
CA GLY A 150 -5.25 -10.83 4.05
C GLY A 150 -4.72 -9.44 3.68
N SER A 151 -4.74 -9.08 2.38
CA SER A 151 -4.37 -7.74 1.93
C SER A 151 -5.34 -6.68 2.44
N LYS A 152 -6.66 -6.89 2.29
CA LYS A 152 -7.69 -5.96 2.80
C LYS A 152 -7.54 -5.69 4.30
N ILE A 153 -7.32 -6.74 5.09
CA ILE A 153 -7.11 -6.63 6.54
C ILE A 153 -5.85 -5.81 6.87
N ARG A 154 -4.78 -5.95 6.09
CA ARG A 154 -3.55 -5.15 6.26
C ARG A 154 -3.83 -3.68 5.96
N ASP A 155 -4.48 -3.37 4.84
CA ASP A 155 -4.80 -2.00 4.43
C ASP A 155 -5.72 -1.31 5.45
N ARG A 156 -6.70 -2.04 5.98
CA ARG A 156 -7.57 -1.56 7.05
C ARG A 156 -6.80 -1.26 8.33
N ARG A 157 -5.86 -2.14 8.73
CA ARG A 157 -5.01 -1.90 9.91
C ARG A 157 -4.13 -0.66 9.70
N HIS A 158 -3.57 -0.50 8.50
CA HIS A 158 -2.81 0.68 8.11
C HIS A 158 -3.66 1.95 8.24
N ASN A 159 -4.80 2.01 7.56
CA ASN A 159 -5.70 3.19 7.56
C ASN A 159 -6.19 3.53 8.97
N LYS A 160 -6.51 2.53 9.81
CA LYS A 160 -6.88 2.77 11.21
C LYS A 160 -5.74 3.39 12.02
N ARG A 161 -4.50 2.92 11.84
CA ARG A 161 -3.32 3.49 12.53
C ARG A 161 -3.06 4.92 12.08
N LEU A 162 -3.16 5.17 10.77
CA LEU A 162 -2.96 6.49 10.18
C LEU A 162 -4.05 7.48 10.62
N PHE A 163 -5.31 7.05 10.67
CA PHE A 163 -6.42 7.85 11.19
C PHE A 163 -6.22 8.22 12.66
N LYS A 164 -5.81 7.26 13.51
CA LYS A 164 -5.50 7.56 14.92
C LYS A 164 -4.41 8.64 15.03
N ARG A 165 -3.36 8.59 14.20
CA ARG A 165 -2.32 9.64 14.18
C ARG A 165 -2.83 10.99 13.69
N LEU A 166 -3.63 11.00 12.62
CA LEU A 166 -4.11 12.23 11.97
C LEU A 166 -5.25 12.94 12.71
N VAL A 167 -6.14 12.16 13.33
CA VAL A 167 -7.36 12.66 13.98
C VAL A 167 -7.23 12.61 15.49
N GLY A 168 -6.63 11.56 16.06
CA GLY A 168 -6.43 11.41 17.50
C GLY A 168 -5.41 12.38 18.09
N ASN A 169 -4.38 12.80 17.35
CA ASN A 169 -3.47 13.86 17.80
C ASN A 169 -4.07 15.28 17.65
N GLY A 170 -5.27 15.41 17.09
CA GLY A 170 -5.95 16.70 16.89
C GLY A 170 -6.82 17.16 18.07
N THR A 171 -7.05 16.30 19.06
CA THR A 171 -7.87 16.63 20.24
C THR A 171 -7.05 17.08 21.45
N THR A 172 -5.72 17.04 21.38
CA THR A 172 -4.82 17.47 22.47
C THR A 172 -4.18 18.85 22.24
N LYS A 173 -4.64 19.60 21.23
CA LYS A 173 -4.09 20.94 20.89
C LYS A 173 -5.17 22.00 20.70
N LYS A 174 -6.34 21.83 21.34
CA LYS A 174 -7.43 22.81 21.26
C LYS A 174 -7.80 23.47 22.59
N ASP A 175 -7.03 23.21 23.64
CA ASP A 175 -7.20 23.78 24.98
C ASP A 175 -5.87 24.35 25.51
N GLU A 176 -5.24 25.25 24.75
CA GLU A 176 -4.26 26.24 25.25
C GLU A 176 -4.44 27.56 24.49
#